data_AF-A0A7W3Y6S9-F1
#
_entry.id   AF-A0A7W3Y6S9-F1
#
_cell.length_a   1.000
_cell.length_b   1.000
_cell.length_c   1.000
_cell.angle_alpha   90.00
_cell.angle_beta   90.00
_cell.angle_gamma   90.00
#
_symmetry.space_group_name_H-M   'P 1'
#
loop_
_entity.id
_entity.type
_entity.pdbx_description
1 polymer ?
#
loop_
_entity_poly.entity_id
_entity_poly.type
_entity_poly.pdbx_seq_one_letter_code
_entity_poly.pdbx_strand_id
1 'polypeptide(L)' 'MNDPVPPWKKPSPRRQRAPVPLSESQKAAARERAEAAGRRYPNLVDNMWARKLPRE' A
#
# COMPACT_ATOMS: atom_id res chain seq x y z
N MET A 1 -41.44 3.80 -7.66
CA MET A 1 -40.35 4.11 -6.72
C MET A 1 -39.02 3.94 -7.44
N ASN A 2 -38.25 5.02 -7.62
CA ASN A 2 -36.90 4.97 -8.17
C ASN A 2 -35.92 5.45 -7.09
N ASP A 3 -35.92 4.74 -5.96
CA ASP A 3 -35.01 5.05 -4.87
C ASP A 3 -33.62 4.47 -5.19
N PRO A 4 -32.55 5.29 -5.17
CA PRO A 4 -31.21 4.82 -5.47
C PRO A 4 -30.80 3.75 -4.46
N VAL A 5 -30.17 2.67 -4.97
CA VAL A 5 -29.67 1.59 -4.13
C VAL A 5 -28.70 2.17 -3.08
N PRO A 6 -28.95 1.94 -1.79
CA PRO A 6 -28.11 2.50 -0.75
C PRO A 6 -26.68 1.97 -0.88
N PRO A 7 -25.67 2.80 -0.55
CA PRO A 7 -24.27 2.49 -0.85
C PRO A 7 -23.79 1.16 -0.26
N TRP A 8 -24.33 0.71 0.88
CA TRP A 8 -23.98 -0.56 1.53
C TRP A 8 -24.55 -1.81 0.87
N LYS A 9 -25.50 -1.69 -0.07
CA LYS A 9 -26.01 -2.81 -0.88
C LYS A 9 -25.28 -2.96 -2.21
N LYS A 10 -24.36 -2.03 -2.55
CA LYS A 10 -23.59 -2.10 -3.79
C LYS A 10 -22.45 -3.12 -3.64
N PRO A 11 -22.23 -4.00 -4.64
CA PRO A 11 -21.07 -4.89 -4.61
C PRO A 11 -19.77 -4.09 -4.68
N SER A 12 -18.72 -4.62 -4.06
CA SER A 12 -17.38 -4.03 -4.16
C SER A 12 -16.96 -3.90 -5.62
N PRO A 13 -16.39 -2.74 -6.03
CA PRO A 13 -15.91 -2.58 -7.39
C PRO A 13 -14.83 -3.64 -7.69
N ARG A 14 -14.88 -4.20 -8.90
CA ARG A 14 -13.82 -5.09 -9.36
C ARG A 14 -12.51 -4.30 -9.36
N ARG A 15 -11.43 -4.91 -8.87
CA ARG A 15 -10.10 -4.30 -8.92
C ARG A 15 -9.77 -3.98 -10.37
N GLN A 16 -9.68 -2.70 -10.68
CA GLN A 16 -9.38 -2.24 -12.04
C GLN A 16 -7.89 -2.46 -12.40
N ARG A 17 -7.01 -2.50 -11.38
CA ARG A 17 -5.57 -2.69 -11.55
C ARG A 17 -5.00 -3.58 -10.45
N ALA A 18 -3.98 -4.35 -10.78
CA ALA A 18 -3.22 -5.11 -9.80
C ALA A 18 -2.42 -4.14 -8.89
N PRO A 19 -2.27 -4.46 -7.60
CA PRO A 19 -1.41 -3.68 -6.72
C PRO A 19 0.04 -3.74 -7.21
N VAL A 20 0.68 -2.57 -7.31
CA VAL A 20 2.08 -2.47 -7.71
C VAL A 20 2.97 -2.71 -6.48
N PRO A 21 3.83 -3.74 -6.49
CA PRO A 21 4.74 -3.99 -5.37
C PRO A 21 5.87 -2.96 -5.33
N LEU A 22 6.51 -2.83 -4.16
CA LEU A 22 7.77 -2.10 -4.01
C LEU A 22 8.86 -2.68 -4.93
N SER A 23 9.71 -1.81 -5.51
CA SER A 23 10.96 -2.25 -6.13
C SER A 23 11.89 -2.84 -5.07
N GLU A 24 12.94 -3.54 -5.49
CA GLU A 24 13.94 -4.09 -4.56
C GLU A 24 14.67 -2.99 -3.79
N SER A 25 15.04 -1.90 -4.47
CA SER A 25 15.62 -0.68 -3.87
C SER A 25 14.71 -0.08 -2.80
N GLN A 26 13.41 0.04 -3.07
CA GLN A 26 12.44 0.52 -2.09
C GLN A 26 12.29 -0.43 -0.90
N LYS A 27 12.32 -1.75 -1.10
CA LYS A 27 12.26 -2.73 0.00
C LYS A 27 13.50 -2.64 0.90
N ALA A 28 14.68 -2.45 0.31
CA ALA A 28 15.93 -2.27 1.06
C ALA A 28 15.86 -1.00 1.92
N ALA A 29 15.46 0.13 1.33
CA ALA A 29 15.29 1.38 2.06
C ALA A 29 14.26 1.27 3.21
N ALA A 30 13.14 0.59 2.99
CA ALA A 30 12.13 0.36 4.02
C ALA A 30 12.68 -0.46 5.20
N ARG A 31 13.48 -1.49 4.90
CA ARG A 31 14.10 -2.35 5.91
C ARG A 31 15.12 -1.58 6.74
N GLU A 32 16.03 -0.85 6.09
CA GLU A 32 17.06 -0.05 6.75
C GLU A 32 16.43 0.98 7.70
N ARG A 33 15.41 1.69 7.23
CA ARG A 33 14.68 2.66 8.07
C ARG A 33 14.00 1.99 9.27
N ALA A 34 13.40 0.82 9.07
CA ALA A 34 12.75 0.08 10.15
C ALA A 34 13.77 -0.37 11.21
N GLU A 35 14.91 -0.90 10.77
CA GLU A 35 16.01 -1.33 11.64
C GLU A 35 16.58 -0.15 12.43
N ALA A 36 16.85 0.99 11.77
CA ALA A 36 17.31 2.21 12.43
C ALA A 36 16.31 2.75 13.47
N ALA A 37 15.01 2.53 13.25
CA ALA A 37 13.95 2.92 14.17
C ALA A 37 13.59 1.83 15.21
N GLY A 38 14.27 0.67 15.19
CA GLY A 38 13.96 -0.47 16.06
C GLY A 38 12.59 -1.11 15.81
N ARG A 39 12.00 -0.90 14.63
CA ARG A 39 10.69 -1.42 14.24
C ARG A 39 10.84 -2.74 13.50
N ARG A 40 9.92 -3.68 13.74
CA ARG A 40 9.88 -4.94 12.98
C ARG A 40 9.59 -4.67 11.50
N TYR A 41 10.33 -5.33 10.62
CA TYR A 41 10.05 -5.40 9.19
C TYR A 41 9.38 -6.75 8.84
N PRO A 42 8.45 -6.81 7.87
CA PRO A 42 7.85 -5.71 7.12
C PRO A 42 6.76 -4.96 7.91
N ASN A 43 6.62 -3.65 7.69
CA ASN A 43 5.58 -2.82 8.31
C ASN A 43 5.01 -1.76 7.35
N LEU A 44 3.79 -1.29 7.62
CA LEU A 44 3.10 -0.34 6.73
C LEU A 44 3.79 1.03 6.67
N VAL A 45 4.26 1.56 7.79
CA VAL A 45 4.78 2.93 7.87
C VAL A 45 6.02 3.09 6.98
N ASP A 46 6.98 2.20 7.15
CA ASP A 46 8.24 2.26 6.42
C ASP A 46 8.06 1.82 4.95
N ASN A 47 7.16 0.87 4.69
CA ASN A 47 6.76 0.53 3.32
C ASN A 47 6.09 1.71 2.60
N MET A 48 5.21 2.46 3.27
CA MET A 48 4.54 3.63 2.69
C MET A 48 5.48 4.80 2.48
N TRP A 49 6.47 4.97 3.35
CA TRP A 49 7.55 5.92 3.12
C TRP A 49 8.38 5.52 1.89
N ALA A 50 8.81 4.26 1.80
CA ALA A 50 9.62 3.78 0.69
C ALA A 50 8.91 3.82 -0.67
N ARG A 51 7.58 3.67 -0.70
CA ARG A 51 6.76 3.84 -1.92
C ARG A 51 6.94 5.20 -2.60
N LYS A 52 7.33 6.24 -1.85
CA LYS A 52 7.53 7.61 -2.36
C LYS A 52 8.90 7.82 -2.97
N LEU A 53 9.84 6.90 -2.74
CA LEU A 53 11.18 6.98 -3.30
C LEU A 53 11.17 6.60 -4.79
N PRO A 54 12.16 7.07 -5.58
CA PRO A 54 12.39 6.56 -6.93
C PRO A 54 12.48 5.02 -6.95
N ARG A 55 12.07 4.44 -8.08
CA ARG A 55 11.99 2.97 -8.25
C ARG A 55 13.25 2.34 -8.85
N GLU A 56 14.27 3.16 -9.11
CA GLU A 56 15.50 2.79 -9.82
C GLU A 56 16.15 1.52 -9.27
#